data_AF-A0A970Q7Q0-F1
#
_entry.id   AF-A0A970Q7Q0-F1
#
_cell.length_a   1.000
_cell.length_b   1.000
_cell.length_c   1.000
_cell.angle_alpha   90.00
_cell.angle_beta   90.00
_cell.angle_gamma   90.00
#
_symmetry.space_group_name_H-M   'P 1'
#
loop_
_entity.id
_entity.type
_entity.pdbx_description
1 polymer ?
#
loop_
_entity_poly.entity_id
_entity_poly.type
_entity_poly.pdbx_seq_one_letter_code
_entity_poly.pdbx_strand_id
1 'polypeptide(L)' 'MAPLQTQLLTQEQVAAEYGLSPSWLERKRCSGDGPRFVKLGEGRFASVRYRRCDLEAYIEGCVRQSTSDPGPQS' A
#
# COMPACT_ATOMS: atom_id res chain seq x y z
N MET A 1 -5.07 22.04 14.69
CA MET A 1 -4.09 21.52 13.72
C MET A 1 -3.63 20.18 14.26
N ALA A 2 -4.22 19.06 13.82
CA ALA A 2 -3.88 17.75 14.37
C ALA A 2 -2.46 17.37 13.90
N PRO A 3 -1.57 16.91 14.80
CA PRO A 3 -0.22 16.53 14.43
C PRO A 3 -0.27 15.42 13.38
N LEU A 4 0.71 15.42 12.48
CA LEU A 4 0.95 14.43 11.41
C LEU A 4 1.20 13.05 12.02
N GLN A 5 0.16 12.44 12.59
CA GLN A 5 0.16 11.06 13.02
C GLN A 5 0.33 10.23 11.76
N THR A 6 1.56 9.80 11.52
CA THR A 6 1.90 8.82 10.49
C THR A 6 1.23 7.53 10.90
N GLN A 7 -0.07 7.40 10.59
CA GLN A 7 -0.88 6.25 10.96
C GLN A 7 -0.39 5.09 10.12
N LEU A 8 0.40 4.24 10.79
CA LEU A 8 0.94 3.01 10.25
C LEU A 8 -0.12 1.91 10.37
N LEU A 9 -0.80 1.69 9.25
CA LEU A 9 -1.90 0.75 9.10
C LEU A 9 -1.35 -0.66 8.97
N THR A 10 -1.99 -1.62 9.64
CA THR A 10 -1.74 -3.04 9.38
C THR A 10 -2.47 -3.46 8.10
N GLN A 11 -2.10 -4.60 7.55
CA GLN A 11 -2.76 -5.17 6.38
C GLN A 11 -4.30 -5.29 6.57
N GLU A 12 -4.73 -5.64 7.78
CA GLU A 12 -6.14 -5.73 8.16
C GLU A 12 -6.82 -4.35 8.23
N GLN A 13 -6.13 -3.34 8.76
CA GLN A 13 -6.65 -1.97 8.78
C GLN A 13 -6.78 -1.41 7.38
N VAL A 14 -5.80 -1.65 6.51
CA VAL A 14 -5.89 -1.28 5.09
C VAL A 14 -7.07 -1.97 4.41
N ALA A 15 -7.30 -3.25 4.72
CA ALA A 15 -8.45 -3.97 4.19
C ALA A 15 -9.79 -3.39 4.66
N ALA A 16 -9.88 -3.02 5.94
CA ALA A 16 -11.09 -2.42 6.50
C ALA A 16 -11.35 -1.00 5.98
N GLU A 17 -10.31 -0.17 5.85
CA GLU A 17 -10.46 1.23 5.43
C GLU A 17 -10.59 1.41 3.92
N TYR A 18 -9.79 0.69 3.14
CA TYR A 18 -9.70 0.86 1.69
C TYR A 18 -10.38 -0.24 0.88
N GLY A 19 -10.92 -1.27 1.56
CA GLY A 19 -11.51 -2.43 0.90
C GLY A 19 -10.50 -3.34 0.18
N LEU A 20 -9.20 -3.17 0.44
CA LEU A 20 -8.13 -3.94 -0.20
C LEU A 20 -7.88 -5.25 0.55
N SER A 21 -8.19 -6.41 -0.05
CA SER A 21 -8.03 -7.68 0.65
C SER A 21 -6.59 -7.93 1.11
N PRO A 22 -6.38 -8.50 2.31
CA PRO A 22 -5.03 -8.79 2.81
C PRO A 22 -4.24 -9.70 1.86
N SER A 23 -4.89 -10.72 1.30
CA SER A 23 -4.28 -11.61 0.30
C SER A 23 -3.88 -10.88 -1.00
N TRP A 24 -4.59 -9.80 -1.37
CA TRP A 24 -4.20 -8.97 -2.50
C TRP A 24 -2.91 -8.19 -2.20
N LEU A 25 -2.79 -7.64 -0.98
CA LEU A 25 -1.59 -6.94 -0.52
C LEU A 25 -0.37 -7.87 -0.49
N GLU A 26 -0.54 -9.11 -0.02
CA GLU A 26 0.53 -10.12 -0.02
C GLU A 26 1.00 -10.46 -1.44
N ARG A 27 0.05 -10.72 -2.36
CA ARG A 27 0.38 -10.99 -3.76
C ARG A 27 1.12 -9.83 -4.40
N LYS A 28 0.66 -8.59 -4.20
CA LYS A 28 1.31 -7.38 -4.72
C LYS A 28 2.71 -7.18 -4.12
N ARG A 29 2.92 -7.56 -2.86
CA ARG A 29 4.24 -7.54 -2.22
C ARG A 29 5.23 -8.49 -2.90
N CYS A 30 4.78 -9.68 -3.32
CA CYS A 30 5.59 -10.61 -4.11
C CYS A 30 5.82 -10.12 -5.54
N SER A 31 4.82 -9.52 -6.19
CA SER A 31 4.94 -9.02 -7.57
C SER A 31 5.72 -7.71 -7.69
N GLY A 32 5.99 -7.00 -6.58
CA GLY A 32 6.68 -5.70 -6.58
C GLY A 32 5.81 -4.51 -7.01
N ASP A 33 4.60 -4.76 -7.49
CA ASP A 33 3.69 -3.76 -8.05
C ASP A 33 2.70 -3.20 -7.00
N GLY A 34 3.05 -3.23 -5.72
CA GLY A 34 2.16 -2.89 -4.61
C GLY A 34 2.40 -1.51 -3.98
N PRO A 35 1.49 -1.06 -3.10
CA PRO A 35 1.73 0.13 -2.29
C PRO A 35 2.96 -0.05 -1.41
N ARG A 36 3.69 1.04 -1.20
CA ARG A 36 4.90 1.03 -0.36
C ARG A 36 4.54 0.63 1.06
N PHE A 37 5.39 -0.22 1.64
CA PHE A 37 5.26 -0.70 3.00
C PHE A 37 6.48 -0.36 3.82
N VAL A 38 6.26 -0.18 5.12
CA VAL A 38 7.28 0.06 6.14
C VAL A 38 7.44 -1.23 6.93
N LYS A 39 8.65 -1.78 6.91
CA LYS A 39 9.01 -2.93 7.75
C LYS A 39 9.54 -2.39 9.09
N LEU A 40 8.78 -2.58 10.17
CA LEU A 40 9.19 -2.19 11.51
C LEU A 40 9.97 -3.34 12.15
N GLY A 41 11.30 -3.24 12.11
CA GLY A 41 12.22 -4.14 12.79
C GLY A 41 13.14 -4.95 11.86
N GLU A 42 14.21 -5.47 12.45
CA GLU A 42 15.23 -6.27 11.77
C GLU A 42 15.02 -7.75 12.13
N GLY A 43 14.19 -8.43 11.34
CA GLY A 43 13.92 -9.85 11.55
C GLY A 43 12.91 -10.42 10.57
N ARG A 44 12.80 -11.76 10.58
CA ARG A 44 11.76 -12.48 9.82
C ARG A 44 10.35 -12.21 10.36
N PHE A 45 10.24 -11.82 11.63
CA PHE A 45 8.99 -11.47 12.32
C PHE A 45 8.69 -9.97 12.35
N ALA A 46 9.44 -9.16 11.61
CA ALA A 46 9.23 -7.71 11.59
C ALA A 46 7.82 -7.38 11.09
N SER A 47 7.17 -6.45 11.79
CA SER A 47 5.80 -6.07 11.46
C SER A 47 5.77 -5.21 10.20
N VAL A 48 5.02 -5.65 9.20
CA VAL A 48 4.79 -4.85 7.99
C VAL A 48 3.62 -3.90 8.25
N ARG A 49 3.87 -2.60 8.07
CA ARG A 49 2.87 -1.54 8.16
C ARG A 49 2.81 -0.76 6.86
N TYR A 50 1.69 -0.11 6.62
CA TYR A 50 1.47 0.76 5.47
C TYR A 50 1.21 2.16 5.97
N ARG A 51 1.88 3.16 5.38
CA ARG A 51 1.53 4.55 5.66
C ARG A 51 0.31 4.90 4.81
N ARG A 52 -0.64 5.60 5.42
CA ARG A 52 -1.82 6.08 4.70
C ARG A 52 -1.46 6.86 3.42
N CYS A 53 -0.53 7.81 3.53
CA CYS A 53 -0.07 8.61 2.40
C CYS A 53 0.51 7.78 1.25
N ASP A 54 1.26 6.71 1.52
CA ASP A 54 1.77 5.84 0.44
C ASP A 54 0.66 5.02 -0.23
N LEU A 55 -0.36 4.59 0.53
CA LEU A 55 -1.53 3.92 -0.02
C LEU A 55 -2.32 4.86 -0.92
N GLU A 56 -2.58 6.08 -0.44
CA GLU A 56 -3.28 7.12 -1.20
C GLU A 56 -2.51 7.47 -2.48
N ALA A 57 -1.20 7.74 -2.38
CA ALA A 57 -0.36 8.02 -3.54
C ALA A 57 -0.33 6.85 -4.55
N TYR A 58 -0.32 5.61 -4.06
CA TYR A 58 -0.41 4.43 -4.93
C TYR A 58 -1.79 4.33 -5.61
N ILE A 59 -2.87 4.58 -4.87
CA ILE A 59 -4.24 4.58 -5.42
C ILE A 59 -4.35 5.67 -6.48
N GLU A 60 -3.93 6.90 -6.18
CA GLU A 60 -3.91 8.03 -7.12
C GLU A 60 -3.08 7.72 -8.36
N GLY A 61 -1.90 7.10 -8.20
CA GLY A 61 -1.09 6.64 -9.34
C GLY A 61 -1.73 5.49 -10.13
N CYS A 62 -2.64 4.73 -9.52
CA CYS A 62 -3.45 3.71 -10.20
C CYS A 62 -4.73 4.28 -10.81
N VAL A 63 -5.15 5.49 -10.47
CA VAL A 63 -6.31 6.15 -11.09
C VAL A 63 -5.93 6.48 -12.53
N ARG A 64 -6.39 5.65 -13.47
CA ARG A 64 -6.27 5.92 -14.90
C ARG A 64 -7.60 6.46 -15.42
N GLN A 65 -7.54 7.61 -16.10
CA GLN A 65 -8.71 8.24 -16.72
C GLN A 65 -9.16 7.54 -18.01
N SER A 66 -8.39 6.60 -18.56
CA SER A 66 -8.79 5.83 -19.75
C SER A 66 -8.16 4.45 -19.75
N THR A 67 -8.95 3.44 -20.12
CA THR A 67 -8.62 2.01 -20.21
C THR A 67 -7.63 1.66 -21.34
N SER A 68 -6.98 2.64 -21.97
CA SER A 68 -6.09 2.46 -23.13
C SER A 68 -4.61 2.77 -22.88
N ASP A 69 -4.19 2.99 -21.63
CA ASP A 69 -2.78 3.18 -21.32
C ASP A 69 -2.12 1.82 -20.97
N PRO A 70 -1.28 1.22 -21.83
CA PRO A 70 -0.42 0.13 -21.43
C PRO A 70 0.56 0.71 -20.40
N GLY A 71 0.48 0.21 -19.16
CA GLY A 71 1.27 0.73 -18.04
C GLY A 71 2.78 0.77 -18.34
N PRO A 72 3.57 1.48 -17.52
CA PRO A 72 4.95 1.81 -17.85
C PRO A 72 5.78 0.55 -18.12
N GLN A 73 6.12 0.33 -19.39
CA GLN A 73 7.28 -0.47 -19.80
C GLN A 73 8.49 0.45 -19.74
N SER A 74 9.43 0.18 -18.85
CA SER A 74 10.87 0.44 -19.02
C SER A 74 11.63 -0.23 -17.88
#